data_AF-V7EHJ1-F1
#
_entry.id   AF-V7EHJ1-F1
#
_cell.length_a   1.000
_cell.length_b   1.000
_cell.length_c   1.000
_cell.angle_alpha   90.00
_cell.angle_beta   90.00
_cell.angle_gamma   90.00
#
_symmetry.space_group_name_H-M   'P 1'
#
loop_
_entity.id
_entity.type
_entity.pdbx_description
1 polymer ?
#
loop_
_entity_poly.entity_id
_entity_poly.type
_entity_poly.pdbx_seq_one_letter_code
_entity_poly.pdbx_strand_id
1 'polypeptide(L)'
;MTRLATPNICTMTELREPQKVFDRANGQPVAILKNSALVGYLVPVDAVDQGGHRVATMEEVMAVLEASRERVQPVLDYLRDK
;
A
#
# COMPACT_ATOMS: atom_id res chain seq x y z
N MET A 1 -15.93 -2.30 7.98
CA MET A 1 -14.75 -3.19 8.08
C MET A 1 -13.61 -2.53 7.34
N THR A 2 -12.52 -2.19 8.02
CA THR A 2 -11.34 -1.62 7.37
C THR A 2 -10.68 -2.71 6.53
N ARG A 3 -10.57 -2.49 5.22
CA ARG A 3 -9.88 -3.43 4.33
C ARG A 3 -8.38 -3.37 4.62
N LEU A 4 -7.80 -4.50 5.00
CA LEU A 4 -6.35 -4.60 5.21
C LEU A 4 -5.63 -4.56 3.86
N ALA A 5 -4.42 -3.98 3.84
CA ALA A 5 -3.57 -3.92 2.65
C ALA A 5 -2.90 -5.26 2.30
N THR A 6 -3.00 -6.25 3.20
CA THR A 6 -2.41 -7.59 3.05
C THR A 6 -3.30 -8.64 3.72
N PRO A 7 -3.34 -9.89 3.21
CA PRO A 7 -3.98 -10.99 3.89
C PRO A 7 -3.20 -11.52 5.11
N ASN A 8 -1.90 -11.24 5.21
CA ASN A 8 -1.08 -11.73 6.32
C ASN A 8 -1.30 -10.87 7.56
N ILE A 9 -1.50 -11.52 8.70
CA ILE A 9 -1.77 -10.86 9.97
C ILE A 9 -0.84 -11.44 11.04
N CYS A 10 -0.34 -10.57 11.91
CA CYS A 10 0.29 -10.98 13.15
C CYS A 10 -0.22 -10.14 14.33
N THR A 11 -0.22 -10.73 15.50
CA THR A 11 -0.50 -10.06 16.78
C THR A 11 0.76 -9.43 17.37
N MET A 12 0.59 -8.50 18.31
CA MET A 12 1.71 -7.92 19.08
C MET A 12 2.56 -8.97 19.80
N THR A 13 1.98 -10.11 20.18
CA THR A 13 2.70 -11.20 20.85
C THR A 13 3.57 -11.99 19.89
N GLU A 14 3.13 -12.21 18.65
CA GLU A 14 3.91 -12.90 17.62
C GLU A 14 5.15 -12.09 17.20
N LEU A 15 5.09 -10.76 17.32
CA LEU A 15 6.25 -9.88 17.07
C LEU A 15 7.42 -10.08 18.04
N ARG A 16 7.23 -10.85 19.12
CA ARG A 16 8.35 -11.28 19.98
C ARG A 16 9.28 -12.27 19.26
N GLU A 17 8.77 -12.96 18.24
CA GLU A 17 9.52 -13.88 17.37
C GLU A 17 9.40 -13.43 15.90
N PRO A 18 9.99 -12.27 15.54
CA PRO A 18 9.74 -11.64 14.24
C PRO A 18 10.19 -12.50 13.06
N GLN A 19 11.20 -13.35 13.24
CA GLN A 19 11.70 -14.26 12.21
C GLN A 19 10.63 -15.25 11.74
N LYS A 20 9.83 -15.82 12.67
CA LYS A 20 8.70 -16.70 12.32
C LYS A 20 7.60 -15.95 11.56
N VAL A 21 7.39 -14.67 11.90
CA VAL A 21 6.41 -13.83 11.20
C VAL A 21 6.85 -13.60 9.75
N PHE A 22 8.14 -13.32 9.52
CA PHE A 22 8.69 -13.12 8.18
C PHE A 22 8.69 -14.40 7.34
N ASP A 23 9.12 -15.53 7.89
CA ASP A 23 9.13 -16.82 7.19
C ASP A 23 7.73 -17.20 6.71
N ARG A 24 6.72 -17.01 7.57
CA ARG A 24 5.31 -17.26 7.22
C ARG A 24 4.80 -16.28 6.15
N ALA A 25 5.24 -15.03 6.19
CA ALA A 25 4.81 -14.00 5.25
C ALA A 25 5.42 -14.17 3.86
N ASN A 26 6.54 -14.91 3.73
CA ASN A 26 7.18 -15.26 2.46
C ASN A 26 7.38 -14.05 1.52
N GLY A 27 7.96 -12.97 2.05
CA GLY A 27 8.22 -11.75 1.28
C GLY A 27 6.98 -10.90 0.97
N GLN A 28 5.83 -11.18 1.59
CA GLN A 28 4.63 -10.34 1.50
C GLN A 28 4.49 -9.44 2.74
N PRO A 29 3.82 -8.28 2.63
CA PRO A 29 3.55 -7.43 3.79
C PRO A 29 2.71 -8.14 4.86
N VAL A 30 2.81 -7.72 6.13
CA VAL A 30 2.05 -8.26 7.27
C VAL A 30 1.36 -7.15 8.05
N ALA A 31 0.06 -7.29 8.30
CA ALA A 31 -0.70 -6.39 9.15
C ALA A 31 -0.50 -6.74 10.63
N ILE A 32 -0.19 -5.74 11.46
CA ILE A 32 -0.02 -5.89 12.90
C ILE A 32 -1.34 -5.52 13.58
N LEU A 33 -1.91 -6.45 14.36
CA LEU A 33 -3.12 -6.23 15.13
C LEU A 33 -2.85 -6.19 16.64
N LYS A 34 -3.51 -5.26 17.34
CA LYS A 34 -3.59 -5.19 18.80
C LYS A 34 -5.06 -5.10 19.21
N ASN A 35 -5.57 -6.07 19.95
CA ASN A 35 -6.98 -6.14 20.35
C ASN A 35 -7.93 -5.99 19.13
N SER A 36 -7.63 -6.71 18.05
CA SER A 36 -8.34 -6.66 16.76
C SER A 36 -8.30 -5.32 16.02
N ALA A 37 -7.58 -4.31 16.54
CA ALA A 37 -7.34 -3.06 15.84
C ALA A 37 -6.04 -3.12 15.05
N LEU A 38 -6.06 -2.64 13.81
CA LEU A 38 -4.87 -2.45 12.99
C LEU A 38 -4.00 -1.35 13.60
N VAL A 39 -2.74 -1.69 13.92
CA VAL A 39 -1.78 -0.74 14.51
C VAL A 39 -0.58 -0.46 13.61
N GLY A 40 -0.36 -1.25 12.56
CA GLY A 40 0.72 -1.00 11.61
C GLY A 40 0.90 -2.13 10.60
N TYR A 41 1.94 -2.01 9.77
CA TYR A 41 2.35 -3.02 8.81
C TYR A 41 3.85 -3.27 8.90
N LEU A 42 4.26 -4.53 8.71
CA LEU A 42 5.63 -4.89 8.35
C LEU A 42 5.69 -5.03 6.82
N VAL A 43 6.61 -4.32 6.18
CA VAL A 43 6.78 -4.35 4.73
C VAL A 43 8.21 -4.79 4.43
N PRO A 44 8.40 -5.85 3.62
CA PRO A 44 9.71 -6.25 3.13
C PRO A 44 10.41 -5.11 2.39
N VAL A 45 11.73 -4.98 2.56
CA VAL A 45 12.51 -3.86 2.01
C VAL A 45 12.48 -3.84 0.48
N ASP A 46 12.49 -5.02 -0.14
CA ASP A 46 12.32 -5.25 -1.58
C ASP A 46 10.95 -4.84 -2.12
N ALA A 47 9.92 -4.79 -1.27
CA ALA A 47 8.59 -4.29 -1.64
C ALA A 47 8.47 -2.77 -1.50
N VAL A 48 9.45 -2.10 -0.87
CA VAL A 48 9.48 -0.64 -0.76
C VAL A 48 10.33 -0.08 -1.90
N ASP A 49 9.76 0.85 -2.66
CA ASP A 49 10.51 1.59 -3.67
C ASP A 49 11.68 2.33 -2.98
N GLN A 50 12.91 1.97 -3.37
CA GLN A 50 14.14 2.57 -2.86
C GLN A 50 14.59 3.78 -3.69
N GLY A 51 13.79 4.17 -4.69
CA GLY A 51 14.04 5.34 -5.52
C GLY A 51 14.02 6.64 -4.72
N GLY A 52 14.84 7.59 -5.15
CA GLY A 52 14.76 8.96 -4.64
C GLY A 52 13.46 9.61 -5.11
N HIS A 53 12.48 9.72 -4.22
CA HIS A 53 11.29 10.52 -4.50
C HIS A 53 11.66 11.99 -4.49
N ARG A 54 11.25 12.72 -5.54
CA ARG A 54 11.31 14.18 -5.60
C ARG A 54 9.93 14.75 -5.86
N VAL A 55 9.73 15.99 -5.47
CA VAL A 55 8.51 16.73 -5.83
C VAL A 55 8.48 16.93 -7.35
N ALA A 56 7.33 16.64 -7.97
CA ALA A 56 7.12 16.88 -9.39
C ALA A 56 6.87 18.37 -9.66
N THR A 57 7.31 18.87 -10.81
CA THR A 57 6.98 20.23 -11.25
C THR A 57 5.54 20.28 -11.78
N MET A 58 4.97 21.48 -11.89
CA MET A 58 3.63 21.65 -12.46
C MET A 58 3.54 21.12 -13.90
N GLU A 59 4.58 21.36 -14.71
CA GLU A 59 4.65 20.87 -16.10
C GLU A 59 4.61 19.34 -16.17
N GLU A 60 5.38 18.66 -15.31
CA GLU A 60 5.39 17.20 -15.22
C GLU A 60 4.02 16.65 -14.81
N VAL A 61 3.35 17.30 -13.87
CA VAL A 61 1.99 16.93 -13.45
C VAL A 61 1.01 17.09 -14.61
N MET A 62 1.03 18.22 -15.31
CA MET A 62 0.13 18.47 -16.44
C MET A 62 0.36 17.46 -17.58
N ALA A 63 1.60 17.13 -17.88
CA ALA A 63 1.93 16.12 -18.90
C ALA A 63 1.37 14.73 -18.54
N VAL A 64 1.47 14.32 -17.27
CA VAL A 64 0.90 13.04 -16.80
C VAL A 64 -0.63 13.05 -16.85
N LEU A 65 -1.26 14.17 -16.49
CA LEU A 65 -2.72 14.31 -16.56
C LEU A 65 -3.22 14.16 -18.00
N GLU A 66 -2.54 14.80 -18.95
CA GLU A 66 -2.89 14.69 -20.37
C GLU A 66 -2.67 13.27 -20.91
N ALA A 67 -1.50 12.69 -20.64
CA ALA A 67 -1.17 11.33 -21.09
C ALA A 67 -2.05 10.24 -20.47
N SER A 68 -2.57 10.45 -19.26
CA SER A 68 -3.44 9.49 -18.57
C SER A 68 -4.92 9.65 -18.89
N ARG A 69 -5.31 10.69 -19.64
CA ARG A 69 -6.71 11.05 -19.89
C ARG A 69 -7.55 9.90 -20.42
N GLU A 70 -7.11 9.23 -21.50
CA GLU A 70 -7.88 8.14 -22.12
C GLU A 70 -8.13 6.98 -21.14
N ARG A 71 -7.12 6.65 -20.33
CA ARG A 71 -7.21 5.58 -19.33
C ARG A 71 -8.14 5.92 -18.18
N VAL A 72 -8.17 7.19 -17.76
CA VAL A 72 -8.90 7.64 -16.56
C VAL A 72 -10.32 8.13 -16.89
N GLN A 73 -10.58 8.51 -18.14
CA GLN A 73 -11.88 9.03 -18.59
C GLN A 73 -13.08 8.15 -18.20
N PRO A 74 -13.05 6.80 -18.35
CA PRO A 74 -14.18 5.95 -17.96
C PRO A 74 -14.54 6.05 -16.47
N VAL A 75 -13.52 6.22 -15.61
CA VAL A 75 -13.72 6.39 -14.17
C VAL A 75 -14.33 7.76 -13.89
N LEU A 76 -13.87 8.82 -14.58
CA LEU A 76 -14.43 10.17 -14.43
C LEU A 76 -15.89 10.25 -14.89
N ASP A 77 -16.22 9.57 -15.99
CA ASP A 77 -17.59 9.53 -16.50
C ASP A 77 -18.52 8.81 -15.50
N TYR A 78 -18.08 7.67 -14.96
CA TYR A 78 -18.81 6.98 -13.90
C TYR A 78 -19.02 7.84 -12.64
N LEU A 79 -18.01 8.61 -12.24
CA LEU A 79 -18.09 9.48 -11.06
C LEU A 79 -18.98 10.71 -11.28
N ARG A 80 -19.20 11.13 -12.53
CA ARG A 80 -20.10 12.25 -12.84
C ARG A 80 -21.56 11.90 -12.60
N ASP A 81 -21.92 10.63 -12.77
CA ASP A 81 -23.28 10.12 -12.62
C ASP A 81 -23.64 9.72 -11.17
N LYS A 82 -22.71 9.91 -10.23
CA LYS A 82 -22.84 9.59 -8.80
C LYS A 82 -22.94 10.85 -7.95
#